data_AF-A0A5J5CUJ0-F1
#
_entry.id   AF-A0A5J5CUJ0-F1
#
_cell.length_a   1.000
_cell.length_b   1.000
_cell.length_c   1.000
_cell.angle_alpha   90.00
_cell.angle_beta   90.00
_cell.angle_gamma   90.00
#
_symmetry.space_group_name_H-M   'P 1'
#
loop_
_entity.id
_entity.type
_entity.pdbx_description
1 polymer ?
#
loop_
_entity_poly.entity_id
_entity_poly.type
_entity_poly.pdbx_seq_one_letter_code
_entity_poly.pdbx_strand_id
1 'polypeptide(L)'
;MDLIAVLFCLHVTLVTVNCNPGPLEDVVIDRYDIPKICPREVQTEDYIRYHFNGTFSADGKKFDSSHDRGKAFISQVGLGRLITGMDRGLLSMCVNERRRITIPPHLAYGSIGTGGVIPPDAVLVYDVLLLDIWNTQDKVQIRTLSKPASCNRTTVASDFVRYHYTGTLLSGEAFGSSYSENSTYDTYLGQGDLIKGMEEGLLGMCVGERRIIIIPPFLAYGETGKGTQVPPQATLVFQVLLVDVFNPKDDLVVEVKEVPKGCSRRTVTGDYIRYHYNGTFQDGTAFDSSPAWAVHRREEKDYHPSSPGVWPRRGDLIPSSAVLVFHIHVIDFHNPEDPVDIKSTYKPEDCKVTSETNDLIQYRYNCSMMDGTLLYSSDHYDSPSITTLGANKVILGLEKGLSGMCVGERREVVVPPHWGHGENGAGEVPRSAVLFFELELVELQKGVPEGYMFVWLGDSPDPLFPAMDLNGDKEVPLEEFSAFIMLQVKEGKGRLLPGFDADSIIKDMFNNQDHNEDGKIVENELKLKVDDQSEPVKRDEL
;
A
#
# COMPACT_ATOMS: atom_id res chain seq x y z
N MET A 1 50.67 8.61 120.20
CA MET A 1 51.14 7.26 120.57
C MET A 1 51.34 6.50 119.29
N ASP A 2 52.56 6.00 119.14
CA ASP A 2 53.20 5.40 117.97
C ASP A 2 52.48 4.18 117.40
N LEU A 3 52.69 3.87 116.10
CA LEU A 3 53.59 2.78 115.71
C LEU A 3 53.86 2.72 114.20
N ILE A 4 55.14 2.57 113.89
CA ILE A 4 55.77 2.26 112.60
C ILE A 4 55.35 0.86 112.12
N ALA A 5 55.10 0.67 110.82
CA ALA A 5 55.08 -0.67 110.20
C ALA A 5 55.58 -0.65 108.74
N VAL A 6 56.86 -0.98 108.63
CA VAL A 6 57.63 -1.71 107.60
C VAL A 6 57.00 -1.98 106.22
N LEU A 7 57.79 -1.57 105.23
CA LEU A 7 57.75 -1.83 103.80
C LEU A 7 57.91 -3.34 103.46
N PHE A 8 57.00 -3.90 102.65
CA PHE A 8 57.22 -5.13 101.89
C PHE A 8 56.78 -4.89 100.44
N CYS A 9 57.74 -4.63 99.55
CA CYS A 9 57.50 -4.53 98.11
C CYS A 9 57.32 -5.92 97.50
N LEU A 10 56.07 -6.35 97.31
CA LEU A 10 55.73 -7.47 96.44
C LEU A 10 55.61 -6.93 95.01
N HIS A 11 56.54 -7.32 94.12
CA HIS A 11 56.45 -7.02 92.69
C HIS A 11 55.25 -7.76 92.07
N VAL A 12 54.13 -7.06 91.92
CA VAL A 12 53.04 -7.47 91.04
C VAL A 12 53.43 -7.07 89.63
N THR A 13 53.80 -8.04 88.79
CA THR A 13 53.86 -7.83 87.34
C THR A 13 52.45 -7.62 86.83
N LEU A 14 52.05 -6.36 86.69
CA LEU A 14 50.85 -5.97 85.95
C LEU A 14 51.07 -6.37 84.49
N VAL A 15 50.49 -7.48 84.05
CA VAL A 15 50.29 -7.73 82.62
C VAL A 15 49.15 -6.82 82.19
N THR A 16 49.49 -5.62 81.72
CA THR A 16 48.53 -4.76 81.03
C THR A 16 48.21 -5.42 79.69
N VAL A 17 47.07 -6.10 79.60
CA VAL A 17 46.48 -6.45 78.30
C VAL A 17 46.13 -5.12 77.63
N ASN A 18 46.89 -4.75 76.61
CA ASN A 18 46.65 -3.56 75.83
C ASN A 18 45.46 -3.84 74.90
N CYS A 19 44.23 -3.78 75.42
CA CYS A 19 43.02 -3.75 74.61
C CYS A 19 42.88 -2.37 73.98
N ASN A 20 43.66 -2.10 72.94
CA ASN A 20 43.39 -1.01 72.03
C ASN A 20 42.53 -1.59 70.91
N PRO A 21 41.20 -1.39 70.88
CA PRO A 21 40.45 -1.72 69.69
C PRO A 21 40.97 -0.78 68.60
N GLY A 22 41.71 -1.32 67.63
CA GLY A 22 41.98 -0.61 66.40
C GLY A 22 40.68 -0.08 65.80
N PRO A 23 40.72 0.94 64.94
CA PRO A 23 39.50 1.44 64.29
C PRO A 23 38.71 0.25 63.71
N LEU A 24 37.43 0.15 64.06
CA LEU A 24 36.56 -0.90 63.54
C LEU A 24 36.59 -0.80 62.01
N GLU A 25 37.17 -1.81 61.37
CA GLU A 25 37.27 -1.90 59.91
C GLU A 25 35.85 -1.95 59.34
N ASP A 26 35.53 -1.14 58.33
CA ASP A 26 34.20 -1.19 57.68
C ASP A 26 34.24 -2.20 56.52
N VAL A 27 33.10 -2.41 55.87
CA VAL A 27 33.01 -3.25 54.67
C VAL A 27 33.91 -2.70 53.57
N VAL A 28 34.80 -3.53 53.02
CA VAL A 28 35.60 -3.17 51.85
C VAL A 28 34.89 -3.65 50.59
N ILE A 29 34.60 -2.73 49.68
CA ILE A 29 33.91 -3.01 48.41
C ILE A 29 34.88 -2.78 47.26
N ASP A 30 35.19 -3.85 46.53
CA ASP A 30 36.02 -3.82 45.32
C ASP A 30 35.15 -4.11 44.10
N ARG A 31 34.84 -3.05 43.34
CA ARG A 31 34.03 -3.11 42.11
C ARG A 31 34.96 -3.33 40.92
N TYR A 32 35.12 -4.59 40.52
CA TYR A 32 36.10 -4.96 39.48
C TYR A 32 35.50 -5.16 38.08
N ASP A 33 34.18 -5.33 37.97
CA ASP A 33 33.48 -5.42 36.69
C ASP A 33 32.18 -4.61 36.74
N ILE A 34 32.21 -3.40 36.19
CA ILE A 34 31.07 -2.48 36.17
C ILE A 34 30.50 -2.42 34.75
N PRO A 35 29.19 -2.70 34.57
CA PRO A 35 28.56 -2.63 33.26
C PRO A 35 28.58 -1.20 32.73
N LYS A 36 28.79 -1.03 31.43
CA LYS A 36 28.79 0.28 30.76
C LYS A 36 27.45 1.02 30.88
N ILE A 37 26.35 0.27 30.99
CA ILE A 37 25.00 0.79 31.09
C ILE A 37 24.45 0.35 32.45
N CYS A 38 24.15 1.34 33.29
CA CYS A 38 23.52 1.12 34.58
C CYS A 38 22.31 2.05 34.69
N PRO A 39 21.12 1.60 34.24
CA PRO A 39 19.93 2.45 34.22
C PRO A 39 19.40 2.72 35.64
N ARG A 40 19.71 1.85 36.58
CA ARG A 40 19.34 1.92 38.00
C ARG A 40 20.37 1.18 38.83
N GLU A 41 20.72 1.75 39.97
CA GLU A 41 21.49 1.08 41.01
C GLU A 41 20.56 0.56 42.12
N VAL A 42 21.00 -0.47 42.85
CA VAL A 42 20.31 -0.99 44.04
C VAL A 42 20.12 0.11 45.08
N GLN A 43 18.88 0.32 45.50
CA GLN A 43 18.48 1.19 46.60
C GLN A 43 17.97 0.39 47.81
N THR A 44 17.83 1.05 48.95
CA THR A 44 17.16 0.46 50.12
C THR A 44 15.73 0.05 49.75
N GLU A 45 15.27 -1.07 50.29
CA GLU A 45 13.99 -1.72 50.01
C GLU A 45 13.87 -2.42 48.65
N ASP A 46 14.87 -2.32 47.78
CA ASP A 46 14.88 -3.07 46.53
C ASP A 46 15.07 -4.56 46.79
N TYR A 47 14.33 -5.33 46.01
CA TYR A 47 14.57 -6.75 45.85
C TYR A 47 15.64 -6.96 44.80
N ILE A 48 16.54 -7.89 45.07
CA ILE A 48 17.63 -8.24 44.17
C ILE A 48 17.68 -9.75 43.98
N ARG A 49 18.14 -10.15 42.80
CA ARG A 49 18.51 -11.54 42.50
C ARG A 49 19.98 -11.56 42.11
N TYR A 50 20.79 -12.34 42.80
CA TYR A 50 22.23 -12.36 42.58
C TYR A 50 22.83 -13.75 42.78
N HIS A 51 23.96 -13.98 42.13
CA HIS A 51 24.85 -15.08 42.43
C HIS A 51 25.99 -14.60 43.32
N PHE A 52 26.46 -15.47 44.22
CA PHE A 52 27.64 -15.23 45.03
C PHE A 52 28.47 -16.51 45.26
N ASN A 53 29.74 -16.29 45.55
CA ASN A 53 30.68 -17.24 46.18
C ASN A 53 31.24 -16.63 47.47
N GLY A 54 31.06 -17.31 48.59
CA GLY A 54 31.59 -16.93 49.90
C GLY A 54 32.85 -17.71 50.26
N THR A 55 33.94 -17.02 50.54
CA THR A 55 35.24 -17.58 50.95
C THR A 55 35.77 -16.91 52.21
N PHE A 56 36.64 -17.60 52.95
CA PHE A 56 37.36 -16.96 54.05
C PHE A 56 38.51 -16.11 53.53
N SER A 57 38.71 -14.93 54.11
CA SER A 57 39.84 -14.06 53.71
C SER A 57 41.21 -14.66 54.03
N ALA A 58 41.30 -15.55 55.03
CA ALA A 58 42.57 -16.06 55.54
C ALA A 58 43.21 -17.13 54.64
N ASP A 59 42.40 -18.04 54.08
CA ASP A 59 42.86 -19.20 53.30
C ASP A 59 42.17 -19.33 51.93
N GLY A 60 41.21 -18.45 51.61
CA GLY A 60 40.43 -18.49 50.38
C GLY A 60 39.46 -19.68 50.29
N LYS A 61 39.29 -20.47 51.35
CA LYS A 61 38.44 -21.66 51.34
C LYS A 61 36.98 -21.24 51.24
N LYS A 62 36.27 -21.83 50.26
CA LYS A 62 34.83 -21.63 50.04
C LYS A 62 34.03 -22.22 51.20
N PHE A 63 33.09 -21.45 51.74
CA PHE A 63 32.15 -21.90 52.77
C PHE A 63 30.69 -21.91 52.30
N ASP A 64 30.34 -21.10 51.28
CA ASP A 64 28.99 -21.08 50.70
C ASP A 64 29.02 -20.59 49.24
N SER A 65 28.07 -21.04 48.43
CA SER A 65 27.88 -20.56 47.06
C SER A 65 26.47 -20.79 46.58
N SER A 66 25.90 -19.76 45.94
CA SER A 66 24.64 -19.88 45.22
C SER A 66 24.73 -20.81 44.00
N HIS A 67 25.90 -20.95 43.39
CA HIS A 67 26.12 -21.83 42.25
C HIS A 67 26.04 -23.30 42.66
N ASP A 68 26.62 -23.65 43.81
CA ASP A 68 26.55 -25.01 44.37
C ASP A 68 25.10 -25.43 44.70
N ARG A 69 24.23 -24.45 44.98
CA ARG A 69 22.80 -24.65 45.25
C ARG A 69 21.95 -24.69 43.97
N GLY A 70 22.54 -24.44 42.80
CA GLY A 70 21.86 -24.43 41.51
C GLY A 70 20.83 -23.31 41.32
N LYS A 71 20.78 -22.31 42.21
CA LYS A 71 19.82 -21.20 42.11
C LYS A 71 20.39 -19.89 42.66
N ALA A 72 20.03 -18.79 42.01
CA ALA A 72 20.36 -17.45 42.49
C ALA A 72 19.71 -17.18 43.85
N PHE A 73 20.36 -16.34 44.65
CA PHE A 73 19.81 -15.87 45.91
C PHE A 73 18.93 -14.65 45.66
N ILE A 74 17.82 -14.58 46.40
CA ILE A 74 16.88 -13.47 46.34
C ILE A 74 16.77 -12.88 47.74
N SER A 75 16.91 -11.56 47.85
CA SER A 75 16.73 -10.85 49.11
C SER A 75 16.28 -9.42 48.88
N GLN A 76 15.86 -8.77 49.96
CA GLN A 76 15.57 -7.34 49.99
C GLN A 76 16.69 -6.62 50.73
N VAL A 77 17.21 -5.54 50.15
CA VAL A 77 18.42 -4.85 50.64
C VAL A 77 18.08 -3.74 51.63
N GLY A 78 18.87 -3.64 52.70
CA GLY A 78 18.85 -2.53 53.64
C GLY A 78 17.76 -2.62 54.71
N LEU A 79 17.18 -3.80 54.94
CA LEU A 79 16.17 -4.07 55.95
C LEU A 79 16.65 -5.03 57.07
N GLY A 80 17.94 -5.33 57.14
CA GLY A 80 18.52 -6.24 58.14
C GLY A 80 18.18 -7.71 57.90
N ARG A 81 17.85 -8.09 56.65
CA ARG A 81 17.55 -9.49 56.26
C ARG A 81 18.80 -10.27 55.87
N LEU A 82 19.88 -9.57 55.54
CA LEU A 82 21.21 -10.14 55.33
C LEU A 82 22.10 -9.80 56.52
N ILE A 83 23.28 -10.43 56.59
CA ILE A 83 24.33 -9.93 57.48
C ILE A 83 24.63 -8.47 57.12
N THR A 84 24.87 -7.63 58.15
CA THR A 84 25.01 -6.18 58.00
C THR A 84 26.01 -5.78 56.90
N GLY A 85 27.12 -6.52 56.77
CA GLY A 85 28.10 -6.27 55.73
C GLY A 85 27.61 -6.51 54.30
N MET A 86 26.75 -7.51 54.08
CA MET A 86 26.14 -7.75 52.78
C MET A 86 25.04 -6.73 52.48
N ASP A 87 24.21 -6.39 53.47
CA ASP A 87 23.19 -5.34 53.32
C ASP A 87 23.80 -3.99 52.92
N ARG A 88 24.99 -3.65 53.46
CA ARG A 88 25.76 -2.47 53.05
C ARG A 88 26.46 -2.65 51.71
N GLY A 89 27.10 -3.80 51.49
CA GLY A 89 27.94 -4.07 50.33
C GLY A 89 27.19 -4.23 49.00
N LEU A 90 25.90 -4.55 49.04
CA LEU A 90 25.04 -4.72 47.86
C LEU A 90 24.39 -3.40 47.37
N LEU A 91 24.41 -2.34 48.19
CA LEU A 91 23.91 -1.03 47.78
C LEU A 91 24.74 -0.46 46.62
N SER A 92 24.12 0.39 45.80
CA SER A 92 24.78 1.02 44.64
C SER A 92 25.35 0.03 43.62
N MET A 93 24.73 -1.14 43.48
CA MET A 93 25.11 -2.17 42.51
C MET A 93 24.26 -2.12 41.25
N CYS A 94 24.89 -2.32 40.10
CA CYS A 94 24.23 -2.37 38.81
C CYS A 94 23.97 -3.82 38.39
N VAL A 95 22.88 -4.09 37.66
CA VAL A 95 22.68 -5.42 37.06
C VAL A 95 23.83 -5.74 36.12
N ASN A 96 24.33 -6.98 36.17
CA ASN A 96 25.57 -7.48 35.55
C ASN A 96 26.87 -6.97 36.16
N GLU A 97 26.83 -6.16 37.20
CA GLU A 97 28.04 -5.82 37.94
C GLU A 97 28.58 -7.05 38.68
N ARG A 98 29.92 -7.16 38.73
CA ARG A 98 30.60 -8.03 39.69
C ARG A 98 31.42 -7.21 40.67
N ARG A 99 31.30 -7.57 41.94
CA ARG A 99 32.07 -6.94 43.01
C ARG A 99 32.46 -7.95 44.07
N ARG A 100 33.56 -7.66 44.75
CA ARG A 100 34.02 -8.36 45.93
C ARG A 100 33.71 -7.53 47.17
N ILE A 101 33.07 -8.16 48.14
CA ILE A 101 32.66 -7.55 49.41
C ILE A 101 33.40 -8.28 50.53
N THR A 102 34.36 -7.60 51.17
CA THR A 102 35.09 -8.13 52.33
C THR A 102 34.46 -7.59 53.60
N ILE A 103 33.99 -8.51 54.44
CA ILE A 103 33.17 -8.22 55.62
C ILE A 103 33.93 -8.61 56.88
N PRO A 104 34.24 -7.64 57.76
CA PRO A 104 34.88 -7.93 59.04
C PRO A 104 33.88 -8.61 60.00
N PRO A 105 34.38 -9.32 61.04
CA PRO A 105 33.54 -10.23 61.80
C PRO A 105 32.34 -9.55 62.47
N HIS A 106 32.50 -8.33 62.99
CA HIS A 106 31.44 -7.59 63.66
C HIS A 106 30.30 -7.12 62.73
N LEU A 107 30.48 -7.18 61.40
CA LEU A 107 29.43 -6.96 60.40
C LEU A 107 28.94 -8.28 59.76
N ALA A 108 29.47 -9.42 60.20
CA ALA A 108 29.10 -10.77 59.79
C ALA A 108 28.53 -11.59 60.98
N TYR A 109 29.28 -12.56 61.51
CA TYR A 109 28.84 -13.48 62.58
C TYR A 109 29.58 -13.27 63.92
N GLY A 110 30.40 -12.23 64.02
CA GLY A 110 31.07 -11.79 65.24
C GLY A 110 32.03 -12.82 65.85
N SER A 111 32.28 -12.66 67.15
CA SER A 111 33.18 -13.50 67.95
C SER A 111 32.60 -14.88 68.30
N ILE A 112 31.41 -15.22 67.79
CA ILE A 112 30.74 -16.50 68.03
C ILE A 112 30.83 -17.40 66.80
N GLY A 113 30.81 -16.83 65.58
CA GLY A 113 30.68 -17.60 64.35
C GLY A 113 29.28 -18.20 64.19
N THR A 114 29.11 -19.15 63.27
CA THR A 114 27.81 -19.82 63.05
C THR A 114 27.92 -21.24 62.48
N GLY A 115 26.99 -22.10 62.92
CA GLY A 115 26.66 -23.37 62.27
C GLY A 115 27.79 -24.40 62.17
N GLY A 116 28.90 -24.22 62.89
CA GLY A 116 30.10 -25.05 62.74
C GLY A 116 30.82 -24.89 61.39
N VAL A 117 30.32 -24.01 60.52
CA VAL A 117 30.89 -23.73 59.19
C VAL A 117 31.74 -22.46 59.25
N ILE A 118 31.26 -21.43 59.93
CA ILE A 118 31.95 -20.15 60.04
C ILE A 118 32.53 -20.02 61.44
N PRO A 119 33.88 -19.95 61.59
CA PRO A 119 34.52 -19.84 62.90
C PRO A 119 34.33 -18.44 63.51
N PRO A 120 34.56 -18.30 64.84
CA PRO A 120 34.68 -17.01 65.50
C PRO A 120 35.66 -16.07 64.80
N ASP A 121 35.34 -14.78 64.79
CA ASP A 121 36.21 -13.71 64.29
C ASP A 121 36.66 -13.88 62.83
N ALA A 122 35.88 -14.62 62.03
CA ALA A 122 36.14 -14.85 60.62
C ALA A 122 35.85 -13.61 59.76
N VAL A 123 36.83 -13.20 58.95
CA VAL A 123 36.64 -12.23 57.86
C VAL A 123 36.12 -12.98 56.64
N LEU A 124 34.96 -12.56 56.13
CA LEU A 124 34.29 -13.20 55.00
C LEU A 124 34.49 -12.38 53.72
N VAL A 125 34.67 -13.05 52.60
CA VAL A 125 34.77 -12.44 51.28
C VAL A 125 33.64 -13.00 50.42
N TYR A 126 32.81 -12.12 49.89
CA TYR A 126 31.76 -12.47 48.95
C TYR A 126 32.07 -11.91 47.57
N ASP A 127 32.23 -12.78 46.59
CA ASP A 127 32.27 -12.41 45.17
C ASP A 127 30.86 -12.51 44.60
N VAL A 128 30.28 -11.38 44.19
CA VAL A 128 28.86 -11.22 43.86
C VAL A 128 28.68 -10.82 42.40
N LEU A 129 27.73 -11.45 41.71
CA LEU A 129 27.19 -11.04 40.42
C LEU A 129 25.71 -10.70 40.56
N LEU A 130 25.33 -9.45 40.29
CA LEU A 130 23.92 -9.04 40.35
C LEU A 130 23.20 -9.37 39.04
N LEU A 131 22.04 -10.01 39.11
CA LEU A 131 21.28 -10.50 37.96
C LEU A 131 19.98 -9.72 37.73
N ASP A 132 19.39 -9.19 38.79
CA ASP A 132 18.07 -8.53 38.74
C ASP A 132 17.89 -7.57 39.91
N ILE A 133 17.08 -6.53 39.69
CA ILE A 133 16.69 -5.52 40.69
C ILE A 133 15.25 -5.11 40.39
N TRP A 134 14.38 -5.12 41.41
CA TRP A 134 13.03 -4.55 41.30
C TRP A 134 12.51 -4.08 42.66
N ASN A 135 11.47 -3.26 42.62
CA ASN A 135 10.69 -2.84 43.79
C ASN A 135 9.20 -3.16 43.58
N THR A 136 8.47 -3.42 44.66
CA THR A 136 7.01 -3.65 44.61
C THR A 136 6.20 -2.49 44.02
N GLN A 137 6.77 -1.28 44.00
CA GLN A 137 6.16 -0.09 43.41
C GLN A 137 6.53 0.10 41.93
N ASP A 138 7.37 -0.75 41.36
CA ASP A 138 7.75 -0.65 39.96
C ASP A 138 6.53 -0.84 39.05
N LYS A 139 6.53 -0.13 37.92
CA LYS A 139 5.52 -0.26 36.87
C LYS A 139 6.19 -0.77 35.61
N VAL A 140 5.37 -1.17 34.62
CA VAL A 140 5.89 -1.43 33.28
C VAL A 140 6.58 -0.19 32.74
N GLN A 141 7.84 -0.35 32.33
CA GLN A 141 8.59 0.73 31.68
C GLN A 141 8.53 0.52 30.18
N ILE A 142 8.08 1.54 29.46
CA ILE A 142 7.96 1.50 28.00
C ILE A 142 8.92 2.52 27.40
N ARG A 143 9.79 2.06 26.51
CA ARG A 143 10.71 2.90 25.75
C ARG A 143 10.50 2.68 24.26
N THR A 144 9.90 3.64 23.58
CA THR A 144 9.78 3.61 22.11
C THR A 144 11.17 3.80 21.49
N LEU A 145 11.56 2.86 20.64
CA LEU A 145 12.81 2.89 19.88
C LEU A 145 12.63 3.60 18.54
N SER A 146 11.54 3.32 17.85
CA SER A 146 11.18 3.94 16.58
C SER A 146 9.68 3.96 16.42
N LYS A 147 9.14 5.05 15.89
CA LYS A 147 7.72 5.20 15.55
C LYS A 147 7.61 5.60 14.08
N PRO A 148 6.70 5.01 13.29
CA PRO A 148 6.51 5.41 11.91
C PRO A 148 5.97 6.83 11.81
N ALA A 149 6.23 7.47 10.66
CA ALA A 149 5.82 8.86 10.42
C ALA A 149 4.30 9.03 10.44
N SER A 150 3.57 8.07 9.88
CA SER A 150 2.12 7.97 9.99
C SER A 150 1.74 6.98 11.10
N CYS A 151 0.85 7.43 11.98
CA CYS A 151 0.19 6.55 12.95
C CYS A 151 -1.28 6.95 13.04
N ASN A 152 -2.07 6.41 12.12
CA ASN A 152 -3.49 6.74 12.01
C ASN A 152 -4.33 6.03 13.08
N ARG A 153 -3.82 4.90 13.58
CA ARG A 153 -4.44 4.07 14.61
C ARG A 153 -3.38 3.58 15.58
N THR A 154 -3.76 3.52 16.85
CA THR A 154 -3.01 2.83 17.89
C THR A 154 -3.80 1.63 18.40
N THR A 155 -3.09 0.61 18.86
CA THR A 155 -3.69 -0.56 19.52
C THR A 155 -4.52 -0.15 20.75
N VAL A 156 -5.71 -0.72 20.84
CA VAL A 156 -6.60 -0.61 22.01
C VAL A 156 -7.03 -1.98 22.50
N ALA A 157 -7.65 -2.04 23.68
CA ALA A 157 -8.23 -3.28 24.17
C ALA A 157 -9.25 -3.84 23.16
N SER A 158 -9.31 -5.17 23.05
CA SER A 158 -10.05 -5.96 22.06
C SER A 158 -9.51 -6.02 20.64
N ASP A 159 -8.46 -5.25 20.30
CA ASP A 159 -7.80 -5.40 19.01
C ASP A 159 -7.09 -6.76 18.92
N PHE A 160 -7.15 -7.37 17.75
CA PHE A 160 -6.24 -8.44 17.35
C PHE A 160 -4.92 -7.80 16.93
N VAL A 161 -3.82 -8.28 17.49
CA VAL A 161 -2.47 -7.78 17.21
C VAL A 161 -1.57 -8.90 16.72
N ARG A 162 -0.73 -8.55 15.75
CA ARG A 162 0.38 -9.37 15.28
C ARG A 162 1.68 -8.64 15.55
N TYR A 163 2.59 -9.26 16.30
CA TYR A 163 3.88 -8.64 16.59
C TYR A 163 5.02 -9.64 16.61
N HIS A 164 6.22 -9.14 16.33
CA HIS A 164 7.45 -9.85 16.63
C HIS A 164 7.99 -9.41 17.98
N TYR A 165 8.64 -10.35 18.68
CA TYR A 165 9.32 -10.06 19.93
C TYR A 165 10.66 -10.79 20.06
N THR A 166 11.55 -10.19 20.87
CA THR A 166 12.70 -10.86 21.47
C THR A 166 12.69 -10.55 22.96
N GLY A 167 12.66 -11.61 23.78
CA GLY A 167 12.60 -11.55 25.24
C GLY A 167 13.93 -11.91 25.89
N THR A 168 14.39 -11.05 26.80
CA THR A 168 15.57 -11.29 27.65
C THR A 168 15.25 -11.03 29.12
N LEU A 169 16.03 -11.63 30.01
CA LEU A 169 16.09 -11.21 31.42
C LEU A 169 16.72 -9.81 31.50
N LEU A 170 16.61 -9.14 32.66
CA LEU A 170 17.27 -7.85 32.89
C LEU A 170 18.79 -7.92 32.77
N SER A 171 19.38 -9.09 33.06
CA SER A 171 20.81 -9.40 32.82
C SER A 171 21.17 -9.52 31.32
N GLY A 172 20.20 -9.57 30.41
CA GLY A 172 20.41 -9.71 28.97
C GLY A 172 20.39 -11.15 28.46
N GLU A 173 20.26 -12.15 29.33
CA GLU A 173 20.08 -13.55 28.93
C GLU A 173 18.76 -13.73 28.16
N ALA A 174 18.80 -14.26 26.94
CA ALA A 174 17.62 -14.46 26.12
C ALA A 174 16.83 -15.69 26.55
N PHE A 175 15.50 -15.58 26.60
CA PHE A 175 14.61 -16.71 26.92
C PHE A 175 13.62 -17.04 25.80
N GLY A 176 13.41 -16.16 24.81
CA GLY A 176 12.50 -16.46 23.70
C GLY A 176 12.51 -15.39 22.60
N SER A 177 12.15 -15.78 21.38
CA SER A 177 11.98 -14.87 20.27
C SER A 177 10.99 -15.44 19.25
N SER A 178 10.12 -14.59 18.71
CA SER A 178 9.26 -14.98 17.59
C SER A 178 10.07 -15.27 16.31
N TYR A 179 11.23 -14.63 16.15
CA TYR A 179 12.06 -14.78 14.96
C TYR A 179 12.67 -16.19 14.85
N SER A 180 12.94 -16.87 15.97
CA SER A 180 13.43 -18.25 15.93
C SER A 180 12.36 -19.25 15.45
N GLU A 181 11.09 -18.89 15.55
CA GLU A 181 9.95 -19.72 15.11
C GLU A 181 9.49 -19.37 13.68
N ASN A 182 10.13 -18.37 13.06
CA ASN A 182 9.75 -17.80 11.76
C ASN A 182 8.25 -17.47 11.67
N SER A 183 7.67 -17.05 12.78
CA SER A 183 6.26 -16.72 12.93
C SER A 183 6.12 -15.45 13.77
N THR A 184 4.93 -14.86 13.74
CA THR A 184 4.57 -13.76 14.61
C THR A 184 3.80 -14.28 15.81
N TYR A 185 3.75 -13.49 16.87
CA TYR A 185 2.84 -13.74 17.98
C TYR A 185 1.52 -13.03 17.71
N ASP A 186 0.46 -13.82 17.63
CA ASP A 186 -0.89 -13.42 17.22
C ASP A 186 -1.85 -13.60 18.40
N THR A 187 -2.49 -12.53 18.86
CA THR A 187 -3.38 -12.58 20.03
C THR A 187 -4.34 -11.39 20.11
N TYR A 188 -5.31 -11.46 21.01
CA TYR A 188 -6.19 -10.33 21.32
C TYR A 188 -5.68 -9.56 22.54
N LEU A 189 -5.65 -8.23 22.43
CA LEU A 189 -5.18 -7.37 23.49
C LEU A 189 -6.26 -7.17 24.56
N GLY A 190 -5.92 -7.38 25.84
CA GLY A 190 -6.81 -7.12 26.98
C GLY A 190 -7.84 -8.22 27.27
N GLN A 191 -7.62 -9.44 26.77
CA GLN A 191 -8.45 -10.62 27.10
C GLN A 191 -7.83 -11.52 28.19
N GLY A 192 -6.62 -11.18 28.67
CA GLY A 192 -5.90 -11.99 29.66
C GLY A 192 -5.05 -13.12 29.07
N ASP A 193 -4.88 -13.15 27.75
CA ASP A 193 -4.06 -14.15 27.04
C ASP A 193 -2.55 -13.88 27.19
N LEU A 194 -2.18 -12.65 27.53
CA LEU A 194 -0.81 -12.21 27.76
C LEU A 194 -0.53 -11.98 29.25
N ILE A 195 0.74 -12.01 29.63
CA ILE A 195 1.15 -11.48 30.94
C ILE A 195 0.75 -10.00 31.05
N LYS A 196 0.31 -9.57 32.23
CA LYS A 196 -0.26 -8.23 32.47
C LYS A 196 0.65 -7.11 31.94
N GLY A 197 1.96 -7.23 32.15
CA GLY A 197 2.89 -6.20 31.70
C GLY A 197 3.04 -6.11 30.17
N MET A 198 2.78 -7.20 29.44
CA MET A 198 2.75 -7.16 27.97
C MET A 198 1.45 -6.53 27.47
N GLU A 199 0.30 -6.79 28.12
CA GLU A 199 -0.94 -6.09 27.79
C GLU A 199 -0.78 -4.58 27.94
N GLU A 200 -0.22 -4.13 29.07
CA GLU A 200 0.08 -2.71 29.32
C GLU A 200 1.10 -2.15 28.31
N GLY A 201 2.14 -2.91 27.99
CA GLY A 201 3.21 -2.47 27.10
C GLY A 201 2.81 -2.33 25.63
N LEU A 202 1.89 -3.19 25.16
CA LEU A 202 1.40 -3.21 23.79
C LEU A 202 0.32 -2.15 23.52
N LEU A 203 -0.36 -1.63 24.55
CA LEU A 203 -1.37 -0.59 24.38
C LEU A 203 -0.78 0.70 23.79
N GLY A 204 -1.52 1.34 22.89
CA GLY A 204 -1.12 2.59 22.26
C GLY A 204 0.03 2.45 21.25
N MET A 205 0.37 1.23 20.79
CA MET A 205 1.37 0.98 19.74
C MET A 205 0.82 1.26 18.35
N CYS A 206 1.64 1.82 17.48
CA CYS A 206 1.36 1.93 16.05
C CYS A 206 1.98 0.76 15.28
N VAL A 207 1.34 0.33 14.18
CA VAL A 207 1.95 -0.65 13.27
C VAL A 207 3.25 -0.11 12.72
N GLY A 208 4.31 -0.92 12.72
CA GLY A 208 5.69 -0.54 12.42
C GLY A 208 6.46 0.06 13.60
N GLU A 209 5.81 0.34 14.74
CA GLU A 209 6.47 0.85 15.95
C GLU A 209 7.33 -0.24 16.62
N ARG A 210 8.53 0.16 17.09
CA ARG A 210 9.41 -0.67 17.91
C ARG A 210 9.47 -0.14 19.33
N ARG A 211 9.31 -1.03 20.33
CA ARG A 211 9.38 -0.69 21.75
C ARG A 211 10.31 -1.64 22.51
N ILE A 212 10.88 -1.14 23.60
CA ILE A 212 11.34 -1.96 24.72
C ILE A 212 10.31 -1.87 25.84
N ILE A 213 9.86 -3.01 26.33
CA ILE A 213 8.92 -3.14 27.44
C ILE A 213 9.65 -3.88 28.56
N ILE A 214 9.89 -3.21 29.69
CA ILE A 214 10.50 -3.81 30.87
C ILE A 214 9.40 -4.07 31.90
N ILE A 215 9.24 -5.33 32.28
CA ILE A 215 8.13 -5.83 33.07
C ILE A 215 8.67 -6.36 34.40
N PRO A 216 8.30 -5.76 35.54
CA PRO A 216 8.71 -6.27 36.84
C PRO A 216 8.04 -7.63 37.13
N PRO A 217 8.63 -8.46 38.01
CA PRO A 217 8.23 -9.86 38.12
C PRO A 217 6.75 -10.10 38.43
N PHE A 218 6.14 -9.25 39.26
CA PHE A 218 4.73 -9.35 39.66
C PHE A 218 3.72 -8.96 38.55
N LEU A 219 4.20 -8.36 37.45
CA LEU A 219 3.42 -8.15 36.22
C LEU A 219 3.81 -9.14 35.10
N ALA A 220 4.75 -10.04 35.38
CA ALA A 220 5.21 -11.12 34.49
C ALA A 220 4.80 -12.50 35.04
N TYR A 221 5.77 -13.37 35.37
CA TYR A 221 5.53 -14.74 35.86
C TYR A 221 5.70 -14.91 37.38
N GLY A 222 5.86 -13.80 38.12
CA GLY A 222 5.83 -13.78 39.58
C GLY A 222 6.88 -14.66 40.26
N GLU A 223 6.51 -15.20 41.42
CA GLU A 223 7.38 -16.01 42.27
C GLU A 223 7.70 -17.39 41.70
N THR A 224 6.90 -17.89 40.74
CA THR A 224 7.09 -19.22 40.18
C THR A 224 8.02 -19.23 38.98
N GLY A 225 8.12 -18.12 38.24
CA GLY A 225 8.79 -18.10 36.94
C GLY A 225 8.03 -18.91 35.88
N LYS A 226 8.69 -19.23 34.76
CA LYS A 226 8.12 -20.04 33.68
C LYS A 226 9.16 -20.93 33.02
N GLY A 227 8.89 -22.23 33.02
CA GLY A 227 9.79 -23.23 32.44
C GLY A 227 11.17 -23.20 33.09
N THR A 228 12.19 -23.55 32.31
CA THR A 228 13.60 -23.50 32.75
C THR A 228 14.31 -22.20 32.41
N GLN A 229 13.74 -21.40 31.51
CA GLN A 229 14.38 -20.21 30.94
C GLN A 229 14.03 -18.92 31.69
N VAL A 230 12.85 -18.85 32.32
CA VAL A 230 12.45 -17.69 33.12
C VAL A 230 12.46 -18.08 34.60
N PRO A 231 13.46 -17.62 35.38
CA PRO A 231 13.56 -17.97 36.78
C PRO A 231 12.46 -17.27 37.62
N PRO A 232 12.19 -17.79 38.84
CA PRO A 232 11.43 -17.08 39.87
C PRO A 232 11.84 -15.62 40.03
N GLN A 233 10.83 -14.75 40.14
CA GLN A 233 11.00 -13.31 40.40
C GLN A 233 11.93 -12.60 39.39
N ALA A 234 11.85 -12.99 38.12
CA ALA A 234 12.63 -12.36 37.06
C ALA A 234 11.93 -11.13 36.45
N THR A 235 12.67 -10.05 36.29
CA THR A 235 12.27 -8.92 35.45
C THR A 235 12.49 -9.28 33.99
N LEU A 236 11.48 -9.05 33.15
CA LEU A 236 11.53 -9.36 31.73
C LEU A 236 11.72 -8.11 30.90
N VAL A 237 12.49 -8.22 29.82
CA VAL A 237 12.72 -7.16 28.84
C VAL A 237 12.29 -7.69 27.48
N PHE A 238 11.28 -7.09 26.89
CA PHE A 238 10.81 -7.42 25.55
C PHE A 238 11.15 -6.31 24.56
N GLN A 239 11.85 -6.65 23.49
CA GLN A 239 11.91 -5.80 22.29
C GLN A 239 10.81 -6.24 21.34
N VAL A 240 9.89 -5.34 21.01
CA VAL A 240 8.68 -5.64 20.23
C VAL A 240 8.67 -4.81 18.95
N LEU A 241 8.22 -5.42 17.85
CA LEU A 241 7.82 -4.75 16.61
C LEU A 241 6.36 -5.11 16.32
N LEU A 242 5.46 -4.12 16.32
CA LEU A 242 4.06 -4.35 15.91
C LEU A 242 3.98 -4.42 14.38
N VAL A 243 3.38 -5.47 13.84
CA VAL A 243 3.33 -5.76 12.39
C VAL A 243 1.94 -5.49 11.83
N ASP A 244 0.88 -5.82 12.57
CA ASP A 244 -0.49 -5.66 12.10
C ASP A 244 -1.46 -5.46 13.27
N VAL A 245 -2.55 -4.74 13.02
CA VAL A 245 -3.64 -4.54 13.97
C VAL A 245 -4.99 -4.43 13.26
N PHE A 246 -5.98 -5.17 13.76
CA PHE A 246 -7.37 -4.97 13.40
C PHE A 246 -8.32 -5.32 14.55
N ASN A 247 -9.54 -4.80 14.47
CA ASN A 247 -10.66 -5.24 15.28
C ASN A 247 -11.62 -6.00 14.37
N PRO A 248 -12.15 -7.17 14.77
CA PRO A 248 -13.17 -7.87 14.00
C PRO A 248 -14.44 -7.06 13.71
N LYS A 249 -14.63 -5.93 14.42
CA LYS A 249 -15.74 -4.98 14.21
C LYS A 249 -15.40 -3.86 13.23
N ASP A 250 -14.17 -3.78 12.75
CA ASP A 250 -13.77 -2.78 11.76
C ASP A 250 -14.46 -3.05 10.42
N ASP A 251 -14.83 -1.97 9.74
CA ASP A 251 -15.39 -2.00 8.38
C ASP A 251 -14.33 -1.56 7.36
N LEU A 252 -14.66 -1.65 6.07
CA LEU A 252 -13.84 -1.16 4.97
C LEU A 252 -13.56 0.34 5.13
N VAL A 253 -12.28 0.70 5.26
CA VAL A 253 -11.83 2.09 5.26
C VAL A 253 -11.46 2.51 3.85
N VAL A 254 -12.17 3.49 3.29
CA VAL A 254 -11.87 4.08 1.98
C VAL A 254 -11.39 5.51 2.15
N GLU A 255 -10.18 5.80 1.68
CA GLU A 255 -9.61 7.14 1.69
C GLU A 255 -9.45 7.64 0.24
N VAL A 256 -10.13 8.74 -0.11
CA VAL A 256 -9.98 9.37 -1.43
C VAL A 256 -8.74 10.26 -1.41
N LYS A 257 -7.67 9.82 -2.08
CA LYS A 257 -6.41 10.57 -2.18
C LYS A 257 -6.47 11.71 -3.19
N GLU A 258 -7.03 11.43 -4.37
CA GLU A 258 -7.09 12.39 -5.48
C GLU A 258 -8.38 12.21 -6.28
N VAL A 259 -8.91 13.31 -6.81
CA VAL A 259 -10.04 13.32 -7.75
C VAL A 259 -9.65 14.18 -8.95
N PRO A 260 -9.64 13.64 -10.18
CA PRO A 260 -9.34 14.42 -11.37
C PRO A 260 -10.27 15.63 -11.54
N LYS A 261 -9.71 16.74 -12.06
CA LYS A 261 -10.50 17.95 -12.33
C LYS A 261 -11.56 17.64 -13.40
N GLY A 262 -12.80 18.05 -13.15
CA GLY A 262 -13.92 17.80 -14.08
C GLY A 262 -14.52 16.39 -13.98
N CYS A 263 -14.14 15.58 -13.00
CA CYS A 263 -14.79 14.31 -12.70
C CYS A 263 -16.26 14.53 -12.30
N SER A 264 -17.18 14.33 -13.25
CA SER A 264 -18.62 14.58 -13.11
C SER A 264 -19.41 13.36 -12.61
N ARG A 265 -18.88 12.16 -12.84
CA ARG A 265 -19.49 10.87 -12.48
C ARG A 265 -18.56 10.07 -11.55
N ARG A 266 -19.16 9.38 -10.59
CA ARG A 266 -18.49 8.37 -9.75
C ARG A 266 -19.00 6.98 -10.15
N THR A 267 -18.19 5.96 -9.90
CA THR A 267 -18.57 4.57 -10.16
C THR A 267 -19.81 4.19 -9.35
N VAL A 268 -20.69 3.42 -9.97
CA VAL A 268 -21.89 2.85 -9.34
C VAL A 268 -21.94 1.34 -9.52
N THR A 269 -22.82 0.67 -8.79
CA THR A 269 -23.04 -0.78 -8.94
C THR A 269 -23.38 -1.12 -10.40
N GLY A 270 -22.64 -2.07 -10.97
CA GLY A 270 -22.79 -2.50 -12.36
C GLY A 270 -21.74 -1.91 -13.31
N ASP A 271 -20.96 -0.93 -12.87
CA ASP A 271 -19.86 -0.39 -13.68
C ASP A 271 -18.69 -1.37 -13.78
N TYR A 272 -18.15 -1.49 -14.99
CA TYR A 272 -16.87 -2.12 -15.27
C TYR A 272 -15.77 -1.08 -15.06
N ILE A 273 -14.78 -1.39 -14.25
CA ILE A 273 -13.72 -0.46 -13.86
C ILE A 273 -12.38 -1.02 -14.35
N ARG A 274 -11.59 -0.19 -15.05
CA ARG A 274 -10.18 -0.46 -15.30
C ARG A 274 -9.34 0.31 -14.30
N TYR A 275 -8.47 -0.38 -13.60
CA TYR A 275 -7.64 0.22 -12.56
C TYR A 275 -6.29 -0.46 -12.46
N HIS A 276 -5.33 0.29 -11.94
CA HIS A 276 -4.09 -0.25 -11.41
C HIS A 276 -4.16 -0.27 -9.90
N TYR A 277 -3.46 -1.23 -9.30
CA TYR A 277 -3.35 -1.30 -7.86
C TYR A 277 -1.95 -1.68 -7.40
N ASN A 278 -1.65 -1.29 -6.17
CA ASN A 278 -0.51 -1.76 -5.39
C ASN A 278 -1.03 -2.21 -4.02
N GLY A 279 -0.80 -3.49 -3.69
CA GLY A 279 -1.21 -4.13 -2.47
C GLY A 279 -0.06 -4.23 -1.47
N THR A 280 -0.26 -3.68 -0.27
CA THR A 280 0.69 -3.72 0.84
C THR A 280 0.02 -4.18 2.12
N PHE A 281 0.78 -4.70 3.06
CA PHE A 281 0.35 -4.83 4.45
C PHE A 281 0.34 -3.46 5.15
N GLN A 282 -0.21 -3.38 6.37
CA GLN A 282 -0.26 -2.12 7.14
C GLN A 282 1.13 -1.56 7.49
N ASP A 283 2.16 -2.40 7.55
CA ASP A 283 3.55 -2.00 7.76
C ASP A 283 4.24 -1.45 6.48
N GLY A 284 3.51 -1.43 5.35
CA GLY A 284 4.00 -0.97 4.05
C GLY A 284 4.69 -2.04 3.21
N THR A 285 4.86 -3.26 3.73
CA THR A 285 5.46 -4.37 2.98
C THR A 285 4.56 -4.76 1.81
N ALA A 286 5.08 -4.73 0.58
CA ALA A 286 4.31 -5.07 -0.61
C ALA A 286 4.11 -6.59 -0.75
N PHE A 287 2.90 -7.00 -1.15
CA PHE A 287 2.58 -8.41 -1.42
C PHE A 287 2.10 -8.67 -2.84
N ASP A 288 1.47 -7.69 -3.51
CA ASP A 288 1.01 -7.82 -4.89
C ASP A 288 0.89 -6.46 -5.58
N SER A 289 0.94 -6.43 -6.90
CA SER A 289 0.70 -5.21 -7.68
C SER A 289 0.27 -5.54 -9.12
N SER A 290 -0.54 -4.68 -9.70
CA SER A 290 -0.86 -4.78 -11.13
C SER A 290 0.40 -4.54 -12.01
N PRO A 291 0.60 -5.27 -13.13
CA PRO A 291 1.82 -5.22 -13.94
C PRO A 291 2.25 -3.82 -14.41
N ALA A 292 1.30 -2.91 -14.63
CA ALA A 292 1.56 -1.56 -15.14
C ALA A 292 1.92 -0.53 -14.04
N TRP A 293 1.78 -0.86 -12.75
CA TRP A 293 2.21 0.01 -11.65
C TRP A 293 3.73 0.31 -11.66
N ALA A 294 4.51 -0.55 -12.32
CA ALA A 294 5.95 -0.37 -12.46
C ALA A 294 6.36 0.75 -13.45
N VAL A 295 5.45 1.26 -14.29
CA VAL A 295 5.79 2.16 -15.40
C VAL A 295 5.52 3.65 -15.07
N HIS A 296 4.54 3.98 -14.23
CA HIS A 296 4.21 5.38 -13.89
C HIS A 296 5.16 6.06 -12.89
N ARG A 297 6.07 5.34 -12.22
CA ARG A 297 6.93 5.90 -11.17
C ARG A 297 8.26 6.51 -11.63
N ARG A 298 8.44 6.82 -12.92
CA ARG A 298 9.68 7.47 -13.42
C ARG A 298 9.77 8.98 -13.17
N GLU A 299 8.69 9.65 -12.76
CA GLU A 299 8.70 11.11 -12.57
C GLU A 299 8.72 11.57 -11.10
N GLU A 300 8.51 10.68 -10.14
CA GLU A 300 8.50 11.04 -8.72
C GLU A 300 9.89 10.79 -8.08
N LYS A 301 10.67 11.87 -7.93
CA LYS A 301 12.08 11.84 -7.48
C LYS A 301 12.31 11.52 -6.00
N ASP A 302 11.29 11.19 -5.21
CA ASP A 302 11.41 11.11 -3.75
C ASP A 302 11.15 9.72 -3.13
N TYR A 303 11.02 8.65 -3.92
CA TYR A 303 11.00 7.29 -3.36
C TYR A 303 12.33 6.57 -3.59
N HIS A 304 13.19 6.54 -2.56
CA HIS A 304 14.29 5.59 -2.49
C HIS A 304 13.73 4.21 -2.09
N PRO A 305 13.68 3.20 -2.99
CA PRO A 305 13.46 1.84 -2.55
C PRO A 305 14.74 1.41 -1.82
N SER A 306 14.68 1.37 -0.50
CA SER A 306 15.68 0.63 0.26
C SER A 306 15.56 -0.84 -0.12
N SER A 307 16.42 -1.26 -1.05
CA SER A 307 16.73 -2.64 -1.49
C SER A 307 16.01 -3.09 -2.78
N PRO A 308 16.76 -3.35 -3.87
CA PRO A 308 16.25 -4.08 -5.02
C PRO A 308 16.21 -5.57 -4.71
N GLY A 309 15.04 -6.18 -4.85
CA GLY A 309 14.92 -7.63 -5.07
C GLY A 309 14.85 -8.50 -3.82
N VAL A 310 13.69 -8.52 -3.14
CA VAL A 310 13.09 -9.74 -2.61
C VAL A 310 11.58 -9.60 -2.77
N TRP A 311 11.03 -10.05 -3.90
CA TRP A 311 9.60 -10.34 -3.94
C TRP A 311 9.38 -11.63 -3.14
N PRO A 312 8.43 -11.66 -2.19
CA PRO A 312 7.97 -12.93 -1.62
C PRO A 312 7.64 -13.87 -2.78
N ARG A 313 8.17 -15.09 -2.77
CA ARG A 313 7.92 -16.02 -3.90
C ARG A 313 6.43 -16.32 -3.93
N ARG A 314 5.88 -16.53 -5.13
CA ARG A 314 4.50 -17.00 -5.38
C ARG A 314 4.27 -18.28 -4.54
N GLY A 315 3.78 -18.14 -3.32
CA GLY A 315 3.81 -19.18 -2.28
C GLY A 315 3.87 -18.67 -0.83
N ASP A 316 4.28 -17.43 -0.56
CA ASP A 316 4.12 -16.84 0.77
C ASP A 316 2.64 -16.47 0.97
N LEU A 317 1.90 -17.33 1.69
CA LEU A 317 0.49 -17.09 1.99
C LEU A 317 0.35 -15.73 2.66
N ILE A 318 -0.49 -14.86 2.10
CA ILE A 318 -1.09 -13.74 2.83
C ILE A 318 -1.67 -14.35 4.11
N PRO A 319 -1.21 -13.94 5.31
CA PRO A 319 -1.73 -14.50 6.53
C PRO A 319 -3.25 -14.33 6.58
N SER A 320 -3.98 -15.35 7.06
CA SER A 320 -5.45 -15.38 7.01
C SER A 320 -6.13 -14.22 7.75
N SER A 321 -5.42 -13.58 8.67
CA SER A 321 -5.87 -12.43 9.45
C SER A 321 -5.13 -11.13 9.11
N ALA A 322 -4.36 -11.09 8.01
CA ALA A 322 -3.64 -9.90 7.62
C ALA A 322 -4.58 -8.80 7.11
N VAL A 323 -4.33 -7.57 7.53
CA VAL A 323 -5.00 -6.41 6.96
C VAL A 323 -4.30 -6.00 5.68
N LEU A 324 -5.08 -5.90 4.61
CA LEU A 324 -4.60 -5.55 3.28
C LEU A 324 -4.92 -4.10 2.97
N VAL A 325 -3.91 -3.38 2.49
CA VAL A 325 -4.01 -1.99 2.05
C VAL A 325 -3.84 -1.98 0.53
N PHE A 326 -4.84 -1.48 -0.18
CA PHE A 326 -4.79 -1.33 -1.63
C PHE A 326 -4.76 0.15 -2.00
N HIS A 327 -3.70 0.57 -2.67
CA HIS A 327 -3.68 1.83 -3.39
C HIS A 327 -4.24 1.58 -4.78
N ILE A 328 -5.41 2.15 -5.08
CA ILE A 328 -6.13 1.93 -6.34
C ILE A 328 -6.09 3.22 -7.17
N HIS A 329 -5.61 3.11 -8.39
CA HIS A 329 -5.64 4.16 -9.41
C HIS A 329 -6.63 3.76 -10.51
N VAL A 330 -7.78 4.42 -10.54
CA VAL A 330 -8.81 4.17 -11.56
C VAL A 330 -8.41 4.86 -12.86
N ILE A 331 -8.36 4.10 -13.95
CA ILE A 331 -8.02 4.57 -15.29
C ILE A 331 -9.29 5.08 -15.97
N ASP A 332 -10.31 4.22 -16.06
CA ASP A 332 -11.64 4.57 -16.50
C ASP A 332 -12.68 3.56 -15.99
N PHE A 333 -13.94 3.85 -16.28
CA PHE A 333 -15.04 2.93 -16.02
C PHE A 333 -16.19 3.20 -16.99
N HIS A 334 -17.01 2.18 -17.23
CA HIS A 334 -18.21 2.29 -18.06
C HIS A 334 -19.27 1.27 -17.63
N ASN A 335 -20.49 1.49 -18.06
CA ASN A 335 -21.60 0.57 -17.96
C ASN A 335 -21.97 0.05 -19.37
N PRO A 336 -22.40 -1.21 -19.54
CA PRO A 336 -22.93 -1.69 -20.82
C PRO A 336 -24.11 -0.88 -21.37
N GLU A 337 -24.83 -0.18 -20.50
CA GLU A 337 -25.95 0.70 -20.88
C GLU A 337 -25.53 2.16 -21.13
N ASP A 338 -24.24 2.50 -20.98
CA ASP A 338 -23.78 3.87 -21.17
C ASP A 338 -23.98 4.31 -22.64
N PRO A 339 -24.62 5.46 -22.90
CA PRO A 339 -24.70 6.01 -24.25
C PRO A 339 -23.37 6.66 -24.65
N VAL A 340 -23.24 6.97 -25.93
CA VAL A 340 -22.22 7.91 -26.41
C VAL A 340 -22.58 9.30 -25.89
N ASP A 341 -21.69 9.90 -25.09
CA ASP A 341 -21.85 11.27 -24.60
C ASP A 341 -21.27 12.26 -25.59
N ILE A 342 -22.03 13.30 -25.94
CA ILE A 342 -21.68 14.27 -26.98
C ILE A 342 -21.89 15.67 -26.43
N LYS A 343 -20.82 16.44 -26.39
CA LYS A 343 -20.82 17.82 -25.91
C LYS A 343 -20.24 18.74 -26.98
N SER A 344 -21.09 19.64 -27.51
CA SER A 344 -20.62 20.70 -28.42
C SER A 344 -19.81 21.72 -27.64
N THR A 345 -18.54 21.88 -28.01
CA THR A 345 -17.63 22.86 -27.39
C THR A 345 -17.63 24.18 -28.15
N TYR A 346 -17.92 24.13 -29.45
CA TYR A 346 -18.08 25.30 -30.30
C TYR A 346 -19.03 25.00 -31.45
N LYS A 347 -19.99 25.89 -31.68
CA LYS A 347 -20.95 25.79 -32.79
C LYS A 347 -21.01 27.13 -33.55
N PRO A 348 -20.72 27.14 -34.87
CA PRO A 348 -20.82 28.34 -35.69
C PRO A 348 -22.25 28.91 -35.72
N GLU A 349 -22.38 30.23 -35.88
CA GLU A 349 -23.69 30.90 -35.94
C GLU A 349 -24.51 30.48 -37.18
N ASP A 350 -23.84 30.25 -38.32
CA ASP A 350 -24.46 29.87 -39.61
C ASP A 350 -24.56 28.34 -39.84
N CYS A 351 -24.98 27.61 -38.80
CA CYS A 351 -25.11 26.16 -38.81
C CYS A 351 -26.43 25.67 -39.44
N LYS A 352 -26.66 25.96 -40.74
CA LYS A 352 -27.92 25.61 -41.44
C LYS A 352 -27.94 24.20 -42.02
N VAL A 353 -26.77 23.66 -42.35
CA VAL A 353 -26.62 22.34 -42.97
C VAL A 353 -25.83 21.45 -42.02
N THR A 354 -26.43 20.34 -41.63
CA THR A 354 -25.82 19.36 -40.72
C THR A 354 -25.57 18.04 -41.44
N SER A 355 -24.60 17.28 -40.94
CA SER A 355 -24.25 15.95 -41.42
C SER A 355 -25.34 14.91 -41.14
N GLU A 356 -25.64 14.12 -42.16
CA GLU A 356 -26.65 13.07 -42.17
C GLU A 356 -26.08 11.80 -42.80
N THR A 357 -26.81 10.69 -42.69
CA THR A 357 -26.47 9.42 -43.35
C THR A 357 -26.24 9.62 -44.85
N ASN A 358 -25.24 8.95 -45.41
CA ASN A 358 -24.73 9.04 -46.78
C ASN A 358 -23.97 10.33 -47.14
N ASP A 359 -23.86 11.32 -46.24
CA ASP A 359 -23.00 12.48 -46.47
C ASP A 359 -21.51 12.08 -46.47
N LEU A 360 -20.73 12.66 -47.38
CA LEU A 360 -19.27 12.57 -47.35
C LEU A 360 -18.73 13.74 -46.53
N ILE A 361 -17.97 13.43 -45.49
CA ILE A 361 -17.43 14.42 -44.56
C ILE A 361 -15.92 14.34 -44.46
N GLN A 362 -15.31 15.51 -44.27
CA GLN A 362 -13.93 15.64 -43.80
C GLN A 362 -13.92 16.14 -42.37
N TYR A 363 -13.14 15.50 -41.51
CA TYR A 363 -13.06 15.85 -40.10
C TYR A 363 -11.65 15.70 -39.55
N ARG A 364 -11.34 16.49 -38.52
CA ARG A 364 -10.16 16.33 -37.67
C ARG A 364 -10.57 15.70 -36.36
N TYR A 365 -9.68 14.91 -35.79
CA TYR A 365 -9.89 14.31 -34.48
C TYR A 365 -8.60 14.14 -33.69
N ASN A 366 -8.71 14.27 -32.37
CA ASN A 366 -7.77 13.70 -31.41
C ASN A 366 -8.51 12.65 -30.58
N CYS A 367 -8.00 11.44 -30.54
CA CYS A 367 -8.52 10.33 -29.76
C CYS A 367 -7.55 10.04 -28.62
N SER A 368 -8.05 10.05 -27.38
CA SER A 368 -7.28 9.77 -26.17
C SER A 368 -8.07 8.86 -25.23
N MET A 369 -7.39 8.31 -24.23
CA MET A 369 -8.03 7.70 -23.07
C MET A 369 -8.54 8.78 -22.11
N MET A 370 -9.41 8.41 -21.17
CA MET A 370 -9.97 9.33 -20.18
C MET A 370 -8.92 9.96 -19.23
N ASP A 371 -7.73 9.38 -19.13
CA ASP A 371 -6.59 9.93 -18.39
C ASP A 371 -5.76 10.94 -19.21
N GLY A 372 -6.13 11.20 -20.46
CA GLY A 372 -5.45 12.12 -21.37
C GLY A 372 -4.35 11.47 -22.23
N THR A 373 -4.11 10.16 -22.10
CA THR A 373 -3.15 9.45 -22.97
C THR A 373 -3.62 9.50 -24.41
N LEU A 374 -2.89 10.21 -25.28
CA LEU A 374 -3.19 10.30 -26.70
C LEU A 374 -2.96 8.95 -27.39
N LEU A 375 -3.96 8.48 -28.13
CA LEU A 375 -3.91 7.25 -28.92
C LEU A 375 -3.70 7.56 -30.41
N TYR A 376 -4.58 8.39 -30.97
CA TYR A 376 -4.54 8.73 -32.39
C TYR A 376 -4.86 10.20 -32.61
N SER A 377 -4.26 10.80 -33.63
CA SER A 377 -4.59 12.15 -34.07
C SER A 377 -4.63 12.22 -35.60
N SER A 378 -5.62 12.92 -36.14
CA SER A 378 -5.68 13.22 -37.57
C SER A 378 -4.54 14.13 -38.02
N ASP A 379 -3.91 14.87 -37.10
CA ASP A 379 -2.83 15.81 -37.42
C ASP A 379 -1.50 15.10 -37.75
N HIS A 380 -1.42 13.79 -37.52
CA HIS A 380 -0.31 12.97 -38.02
C HIS A 380 -0.37 12.75 -39.54
N TYR A 381 -1.44 13.18 -40.21
CA TYR A 381 -1.64 13.05 -41.65
C TYR A 381 -1.68 14.41 -42.34
N ASP A 382 -1.24 14.46 -43.60
CA ASP A 382 -1.21 15.70 -44.39
C ASP A 382 -2.62 16.23 -44.74
N SER A 383 -3.65 15.39 -44.66
CA SER A 383 -5.04 15.75 -44.97
C SER A 383 -6.03 15.33 -43.87
N PRO A 384 -7.15 16.06 -43.70
CA PRO A 384 -8.24 15.65 -42.82
C PRO A 384 -8.74 14.24 -43.15
N SER A 385 -9.28 13.56 -42.14
CA SER A 385 -9.86 12.23 -42.32
C SER A 385 -11.17 12.33 -43.08
N ILE A 386 -11.38 11.43 -44.04
CA ILE A 386 -12.58 11.38 -44.89
C ILE A 386 -13.40 10.14 -44.50
N THR A 387 -14.71 10.30 -44.34
CA THR A 387 -15.64 9.17 -44.21
C THR A 387 -16.99 9.46 -44.83
N THR A 388 -17.74 8.41 -45.13
CA THR A 388 -19.15 8.47 -45.53
C THR A 388 -19.97 8.03 -44.34
N LEU A 389 -20.84 8.90 -43.80
CA LEU A 389 -21.71 8.52 -42.68
C LEU A 389 -22.69 7.43 -43.12
N GLY A 390 -22.97 6.44 -42.28
CA GLY A 390 -23.81 5.28 -42.58
C GLY A 390 -23.10 4.12 -43.26
N ALA A 391 -21.88 4.33 -43.77
CA ALA A 391 -21.15 3.29 -44.53
C ALA A 391 -20.36 2.31 -43.65
N ASN A 392 -20.49 2.37 -42.31
CA ASN A 392 -19.75 1.54 -41.35
C ASN A 392 -18.22 1.59 -41.53
N LYS A 393 -17.68 2.73 -41.98
CA LYS A 393 -16.23 2.93 -42.19
C LYS A 393 -15.47 3.32 -40.92
N VAL A 394 -16.18 3.76 -39.89
CA VAL A 394 -15.65 4.18 -38.58
C VAL A 394 -16.41 3.47 -37.47
N ILE A 395 -15.90 3.52 -36.23
CA ILE A 395 -16.62 2.96 -35.08
C ILE A 395 -17.95 3.68 -34.86
N LEU A 396 -18.98 2.92 -34.46
CA LEU A 396 -20.36 3.42 -34.35
C LEU A 396 -20.48 4.65 -33.43
N GLY A 397 -19.72 4.69 -32.35
CA GLY A 397 -19.72 5.84 -31.44
C GLY A 397 -19.14 7.11 -32.04
N LEU A 398 -18.08 6.99 -32.84
CA LEU A 398 -17.52 8.12 -33.58
C LEU A 398 -18.50 8.61 -34.66
N GLU A 399 -19.16 7.67 -35.35
CA GLU A 399 -20.20 8.00 -36.32
C GLU A 399 -21.34 8.80 -35.68
N LYS A 400 -21.80 8.37 -34.49
CA LYS A 400 -22.81 9.07 -33.71
C LYS A 400 -22.35 10.46 -33.27
N GLY A 401 -21.07 10.61 -32.91
CA GLY A 401 -20.46 11.90 -32.59
C GLY A 401 -20.41 12.89 -33.77
N LEU A 402 -20.10 12.37 -34.96
CA LEU A 402 -20.00 13.12 -36.21
C LEU A 402 -21.35 13.46 -36.84
N SER A 403 -22.41 12.72 -36.50
CA SER A 403 -23.78 12.94 -36.99
C SER A 403 -24.37 14.24 -36.45
N GLY A 404 -25.08 14.99 -37.31
CA GLY A 404 -25.70 16.26 -36.96
C GLY A 404 -24.71 17.40 -36.70
N MET A 405 -23.43 17.25 -37.09
CA MET A 405 -22.43 18.33 -37.03
C MET A 405 -22.57 19.25 -38.24
N CYS A 406 -22.32 20.54 -38.07
CA CYS A 406 -22.10 21.46 -39.21
C CYS A 406 -20.63 21.81 -39.37
N VAL A 407 -20.27 22.33 -40.55
CA VAL A 407 -18.89 22.68 -40.89
C VAL A 407 -18.38 23.75 -39.93
N GLY A 408 -17.22 23.50 -39.32
CA GLY A 408 -16.59 24.32 -38.29
C GLY A 408 -17.04 24.01 -36.85
N GLU A 409 -18.03 23.13 -36.64
CA GLU A 409 -18.44 22.70 -35.30
C GLU A 409 -17.35 21.85 -34.64
N ARG A 410 -17.16 22.03 -33.32
CA ARG A 410 -16.27 21.21 -32.49
C ARG A 410 -17.01 20.52 -31.37
N ARG A 411 -16.67 19.26 -31.11
CA ARG A 411 -17.31 18.41 -30.10
C ARG A 411 -16.29 17.63 -29.28
N GLU A 412 -16.62 17.43 -28.01
CA GLU A 412 -16.06 16.38 -27.17
C GLU A 412 -17.02 15.19 -27.21
N VAL A 413 -16.52 13.99 -27.49
CA VAL A 413 -17.32 12.76 -27.60
C VAL A 413 -16.71 11.65 -26.78
N VAL A 414 -17.45 11.12 -25.81
CA VAL A 414 -17.06 9.97 -24.99
C VAL A 414 -17.73 8.73 -25.56
N VAL A 415 -16.92 7.75 -25.99
CA VAL A 415 -17.38 6.52 -26.62
C VAL A 415 -17.10 5.32 -25.70
N PRO A 416 -18.14 4.72 -25.10
CA PRO A 416 -18.00 3.46 -24.36
C PRO A 416 -17.52 2.31 -25.25
N PRO A 417 -16.92 1.25 -24.70
CA PRO A 417 -16.28 0.20 -25.50
C PRO A 417 -17.26 -0.52 -26.43
N HIS A 418 -18.50 -0.74 -26.02
CA HIS A 418 -19.52 -1.41 -26.84
C HIS A 418 -19.99 -0.57 -28.04
N TRP A 419 -19.69 0.73 -28.06
CA TRP A 419 -19.83 1.62 -29.24
C TRP A 419 -18.51 1.81 -30.01
N GLY A 420 -17.41 1.23 -29.51
CA GLY A 420 -16.05 1.35 -30.05
C GLY A 420 -15.44 -0.01 -30.43
N HIS A 421 -14.29 -0.34 -29.83
CA HIS A 421 -13.53 -1.57 -30.13
C HIS A 421 -13.84 -2.75 -29.19
N GLY A 422 -14.81 -2.59 -28.27
CA GLY A 422 -15.28 -3.63 -27.38
C GLY A 422 -14.22 -4.23 -26.46
N GLU A 423 -14.46 -5.47 -26.05
CA GLU A 423 -13.58 -6.21 -25.12
C GLU A 423 -12.25 -6.64 -25.74
N ASN A 424 -12.11 -6.57 -27.05
CA ASN A 424 -10.90 -7.00 -27.73
C ASN A 424 -9.89 -5.86 -27.93
N GLY A 425 -10.34 -4.60 -27.88
CA GLY A 425 -9.49 -3.47 -28.24
C GLY A 425 -9.09 -3.52 -29.72
N ALA A 426 -8.20 -2.61 -30.13
CA ALA A 426 -7.67 -2.58 -31.50
C ALA A 426 -6.37 -1.77 -31.56
N GLY A 427 -5.29 -2.35 -32.09
CA GLY A 427 -4.01 -1.65 -32.22
C GLY A 427 -3.47 -1.18 -30.86
N GLU A 428 -3.40 0.14 -30.68
CA GLU A 428 -2.97 0.78 -29.43
C GLU A 428 -4.12 0.97 -28.44
N VAL A 429 -5.38 0.79 -28.88
CA VAL A 429 -6.56 0.87 -28.02
C VAL A 429 -6.62 -0.37 -27.12
N PRO A 430 -6.55 -0.20 -25.79
CA PRO A 430 -6.65 -1.34 -24.90
C PRO A 430 -8.05 -1.97 -24.91
N ARG A 431 -8.11 -3.20 -24.41
CA ARG A 431 -9.36 -3.94 -24.21
C ARG A 431 -10.32 -3.15 -23.31
N SER A 432 -11.60 -3.08 -23.69
CA SER A 432 -12.67 -2.43 -22.93
C SER A 432 -12.38 -0.96 -22.57
N ALA A 433 -11.62 -0.25 -23.41
CA ALA A 433 -11.27 1.16 -23.17
C ALA A 433 -12.41 2.12 -23.53
N VAL A 434 -12.63 3.11 -22.66
CA VAL A 434 -13.47 4.27 -22.98
C VAL A 434 -12.63 5.26 -23.77
N LEU A 435 -13.12 5.69 -24.93
CA LEU A 435 -12.41 6.62 -25.81
C LEU A 435 -12.97 8.03 -25.66
N PHE A 436 -12.08 9.01 -25.63
CA PHE A 436 -12.40 10.43 -25.66
C PHE A 436 -11.93 11.05 -26.97
N PHE A 437 -12.88 11.57 -27.75
CA PHE A 437 -12.61 12.24 -29.02
C PHE A 437 -12.85 13.74 -28.91
N GLU A 438 -11.88 14.53 -29.34
CA GLU A 438 -12.07 15.92 -29.72
C GLU A 438 -12.23 15.97 -31.23
N LEU A 439 -13.38 16.44 -31.72
CA LEU A 439 -13.75 16.42 -33.14
C LEU A 439 -13.91 17.84 -33.69
N GLU A 440 -13.56 18.04 -34.95
CA GLU A 440 -13.87 19.22 -35.75
C GLU A 440 -14.33 18.81 -37.15
N LEU A 441 -15.51 19.26 -37.57
CA LEU A 441 -15.99 19.03 -38.94
C LEU A 441 -15.38 20.08 -39.87
N VAL A 442 -14.62 19.65 -40.87
CA VAL A 442 -13.88 20.55 -41.79
C VAL A 442 -14.65 20.79 -43.07
N GLU A 443 -15.21 19.73 -43.67
CA GLU A 443 -15.96 19.83 -44.93
C GLU A 443 -17.16 18.88 -44.89
N LEU A 444 -18.24 19.27 -45.57
CA LEU A 444 -19.45 18.49 -45.70
C LEU A 444 -19.96 18.55 -47.14
N GLN A 445 -20.01 17.38 -47.78
CA GLN A 445 -20.63 17.19 -49.08
C GLN A 445 -21.87 16.31 -48.91
N LYS A 446 -23.02 16.86 -49.27
CA LYS A 446 -24.29 16.15 -49.10
C LYS A 446 -24.34 14.88 -49.95
N GLY A 447 -24.84 13.81 -49.35
CA GLY A 447 -25.00 12.51 -49.99
C GLY A 447 -26.14 12.47 -51.00
N VAL A 448 -26.38 11.25 -51.47
CA VAL A 448 -27.57 10.85 -52.21
C VAL A 448 -28.32 9.77 -51.43
N PRO A 449 -29.64 9.58 -51.63
CA PRO A 449 -30.40 8.55 -50.97
C PRO A 449 -29.86 7.14 -51.26
N GLU A 450 -30.17 6.20 -50.38
CA GLU A 450 -29.69 4.82 -50.50
C GLU A 450 -30.08 4.19 -51.84
N GLY A 451 -29.10 3.57 -52.51
CA GLY A 451 -29.26 2.93 -53.81
C GLY A 451 -29.31 3.88 -55.01
N TYR A 452 -29.11 5.19 -54.83
CA TYR A 452 -28.99 6.15 -55.92
C TYR A 452 -27.53 6.49 -56.20
N MET A 453 -27.19 6.69 -57.48
CA MET A 453 -25.89 7.22 -57.92
C MET A 453 -25.98 8.70 -58.29
N PHE A 454 -27.19 9.17 -58.59
CA PHE A 454 -27.49 10.55 -58.94
C PHE A 454 -28.90 10.91 -58.45
N VAL A 455 -29.08 12.16 -58.03
CA VAL A 455 -30.39 12.72 -57.72
C VAL A 455 -30.56 14.11 -58.30
N TRP A 456 -31.80 14.43 -58.67
CA TRP A 456 -32.23 15.77 -59.04
C TRP A 456 -32.46 16.62 -57.79
N LEU A 457 -31.96 17.85 -57.79
CA LEU A 457 -32.15 18.85 -56.73
C LEU A 457 -33.30 19.83 -57.03
N GLY A 458 -33.96 19.65 -58.17
CA GLY A 458 -35.14 20.38 -58.63
C GLY A 458 -35.92 19.53 -59.64
N ASP A 459 -36.71 20.17 -60.49
CA ASP A 459 -37.45 19.46 -61.54
C ASP A 459 -36.48 18.87 -62.58
N SER A 460 -36.63 17.58 -62.86
CA SER A 460 -35.93 16.95 -63.99
C SER A 460 -36.43 17.54 -65.31
N PRO A 461 -35.58 17.67 -66.34
CA PRO A 461 -36.05 18.04 -67.67
C PRO A 461 -37.18 17.11 -68.14
N ASP A 462 -38.27 17.70 -68.63
CA ASP A 462 -39.41 16.99 -69.20
C ASP A 462 -39.71 17.58 -70.59
N PRO A 463 -39.56 16.80 -71.68
CA PRO A 463 -39.15 15.39 -71.72
C PRO A 463 -37.64 15.19 -71.52
N LEU A 464 -37.24 14.16 -70.78
CA LEU A 464 -35.85 13.91 -70.38
C LEU A 464 -34.95 13.46 -71.54
N PHE A 465 -35.44 12.54 -72.38
CA PHE A 465 -34.64 11.98 -73.49
C PHE A 465 -34.20 13.06 -74.50
N PRO A 466 -35.09 13.94 -75.00
CA PRO A 466 -34.69 15.04 -75.89
C PRO A 466 -33.77 16.08 -75.24
N ALA A 467 -33.74 16.16 -73.90
CA ALA A 467 -32.80 17.02 -73.19
C ALA A 467 -31.39 16.39 -73.09
N MET A 468 -31.30 15.07 -73.16
CA MET A 468 -30.05 14.29 -73.14
C MET A 468 -29.44 14.10 -74.53
N ASP A 469 -30.27 13.96 -75.57
CA ASP A 469 -29.88 13.90 -76.98
C ASP A 469 -29.45 15.29 -77.48
N LEU A 470 -28.15 15.58 -77.35
CA LEU A 470 -27.62 16.92 -77.57
C LEU A 470 -27.54 17.28 -79.07
N ASN A 471 -27.45 16.27 -79.94
CA ASN A 471 -27.28 16.44 -81.38
C ASN A 471 -28.59 16.21 -82.18
N GLY A 472 -29.61 15.62 -81.55
CA GLY A 472 -30.94 15.36 -82.11
C GLY A 472 -31.04 14.12 -83.02
N ASP A 473 -30.09 13.18 -82.94
CA ASP A 473 -30.03 11.97 -83.76
C ASP A 473 -30.80 10.77 -83.17
N LYS A 474 -31.40 10.95 -81.98
CA LYS A 474 -32.14 9.94 -81.21
C LYS A 474 -31.28 8.81 -80.63
N GLU A 475 -29.98 9.00 -80.54
CA GLU A 475 -29.04 8.08 -79.90
C GLU A 475 -28.20 8.85 -78.88
N VAL A 476 -28.22 8.43 -77.61
CA VAL A 476 -27.40 9.08 -76.57
C VAL A 476 -26.19 8.19 -76.24
N PRO A 477 -25.01 8.41 -76.84
CA PRO A 477 -23.79 7.70 -76.46
C PRO A 477 -23.26 8.19 -75.11
N LEU A 478 -22.30 7.45 -74.53
CA LEU A 478 -21.71 7.77 -73.22
C LEU A 478 -21.19 9.21 -73.13
N GLU A 479 -20.64 9.75 -74.21
CA GLU A 479 -20.13 11.12 -74.25
C GLU A 479 -21.25 12.15 -74.07
N GLU A 480 -22.40 11.95 -74.72
CA GLU A 480 -23.56 12.84 -74.59
C GLU A 480 -24.22 12.69 -73.22
N PHE A 481 -24.37 11.45 -72.75
CA PHE A 481 -24.88 11.16 -71.41
C PHE A 481 -24.01 11.81 -70.32
N SER A 482 -22.69 11.66 -70.42
CA SER A 482 -21.74 12.24 -69.48
C SER A 482 -21.76 13.76 -69.51
N ALA A 483 -21.72 14.36 -70.70
CA ALA A 483 -21.80 15.81 -70.85
C ALA A 483 -23.10 16.37 -70.24
N PHE A 484 -24.23 15.69 -70.46
CA PHE A 484 -25.51 16.08 -69.89
C PHE A 484 -25.50 15.99 -68.36
N ILE A 485 -25.14 14.85 -67.77
CA ILE A 485 -25.14 14.68 -66.31
C ILE A 485 -24.17 15.66 -65.64
N MET A 486 -22.97 15.85 -66.19
CA MET A 486 -22.00 16.81 -65.68
C MET A 486 -22.51 18.25 -65.77
N LEU A 487 -23.27 18.59 -66.82
CA LEU A 487 -23.93 19.89 -66.92
C LEU A 487 -24.96 20.08 -65.81
N GLN A 488 -25.78 19.07 -65.50
CA GLN A 488 -26.77 19.14 -64.42
C GLN A 488 -26.12 19.31 -63.05
N VAL A 489 -25.00 18.63 -62.79
CA VAL A 489 -24.22 18.80 -61.56
C VAL A 489 -23.62 20.20 -61.47
N LYS A 490 -23.03 20.69 -62.57
CA LYS A 490 -22.41 22.02 -62.64
C LYS A 490 -23.41 23.16 -62.46
N GLU A 491 -24.63 22.99 -62.97
CA GLU A 491 -25.72 23.95 -62.80
C GLU A 491 -26.42 23.85 -61.43
N GLY A 492 -26.01 22.90 -60.57
CA GLY A 492 -26.61 22.68 -59.26
C GLY A 492 -28.01 22.05 -59.31
N LYS A 493 -28.41 21.52 -60.47
CA LYS A 493 -29.69 20.85 -60.71
C LYS A 493 -29.66 19.37 -60.34
N GLY A 494 -28.47 18.78 -60.24
CA GLY A 494 -28.26 17.39 -59.90
C GLY A 494 -27.08 17.19 -58.96
N ARG A 495 -27.01 16.02 -58.34
CA ARG A 495 -25.90 15.62 -57.47
C ARG A 495 -25.52 14.17 -57.70
N LEU A 496 -24.24 13.91 -57.87
CA LEU A 496 -23.66 12.57 -57.91
C LEU A 496 -23.33 12.07 -56.50
N LEU A 497 -23.30 10.76 -56.33
CA LEU A 497 -22.83 10.10 -55.11
C LEU A 497 -21.41 10.59 -54.76
N PRO A 498 -21.21 11.29 -53.62
CA PRO A 498 -19.90 11.84 -53.30
C PRO A 498 -18.90 10.75 -52.89
N GLY A 499 -17.62 11.02 -53.13
CA GLY A 499 -16.52 10.14 -52.69
C GLY A 499 -16.09 9.09 -53.71
N PHE A 500 -16.68 9.10 -54.91
CA PHE A 500 -16.29 8.29 -56.06
C PHE A 500 -15.91 9.19 -57.23
N ASP A 501 -15.15 8.61 -58.17
CA ASP A 501 -14.80 9.29 -59.40
C ASP A 501 -16.06 9.55 -60.26
N ALA A 502 -16.26 10.79 -60.69
CA ALA A 502 -17.47 11.20 -61.38
C ALA A 502 -17.67 10.45 -62.70
N ASP A 503 -16.59 10.24 -63.47
CA ASP A 503 -16.65 9.54 -64.74
C ASP A 503 -17.02 8.06 -64.55
N SER A 504 -16.51 7.43 -63.48
CA SER A 504 -16.90 6.06 -63.10
C SER A 504 -18.38 5.96 -62.75
N ILE A 505 -18.92 6.87 -61.92
CA ILE A 505 -20.34 6.86 -61.54
C ILE A 505 -21.22 7.03 -62.78
N ILE A 506 -20.88 7.98 -63.64
CA ILE A 506 -21.63 8.27 -64.86
C ILE A 506 -21.60 7.08 -65.81
N LYS A 507 -20.46 6.41 -65.93
CA LYS A 507 -20.34 5.20 -66.74
C LYS A 507 -21.21 4.06 -66.18
N ASP A 508 -21.24 3.88 -64.86
CA ASP A 508 -22.10 2.87 -64.24
C ASP A 508 -23.59 3.21 -64.41
N MET A 509 -23.95 4.50 -64.33
CA MET A 509 -25.30 4.99 -64.65
C MET A 509 -25.67 4.70 -66.11
N PHE A 510 -24.75 4.95 -67.04
CA PHE A 510 -24.93 4.70 -68.47
C PHE A 510 -25.16 3.21 -68.74
N ASN A 511 -24.28 2.35 -68.23
CA ASN A 511 -24.38 0.89 -68.41
C ASN A 511 -25.68 0.32 -67.82
N ASN A 512 -26.23 0.93 -66.77
CA ASN A 512 -27.51 0.51 -66.20
C ASN A 512 -28.72 0.88 -67.08
N GLN A 513 -28.57 1.84 -67.99
CA GLN A 513 -29.61 2.28 -68.94
C GLN A 513 -29.42 1.62 -70.32
N ASP A 514 -28.18 1.34 -70.74
CA ASP A 514 -27.84 0.58 -71.95
C ASP A 514 -28.13 -0.91 -71.77
N HIS A 515 -29.41 -1.27 -71.86
CA HIS A 515 -29.89 -2.63 -71.61
C HIS A 515 -29.48 -3.67 -72.66
N ASN A 516 -29.16 -3.22 -73.88
CA ASN A 516 -28.79 -4.09 -75.00
C ASN A 516 -27.26 -4.17 -75.21
N GLU A 517 -26.49 -3.40 -74.42
CA GLU A 517 -25.03 -3.29 -74.45
C GLU A 517 -24.46 -2.84 -75.81
N ASP A 518 -25.21 -2.01 -76.55
CA ASP A 518 -24.81 -1.50 -77.87
C ASP A 518 -23.99 -0.20 -77.81
N GLY A 519 -23.79 0.34 -76.60
CA GLY A 519 -23.02 1.55 -76.34
C GLY A 519 -23.79 2.84 -76.56
N LYS A 520 -25.13 2.78 -76.67
CA LYS A 520 -26.02 3.92 -76.86
C LYS A 520 -27.31 3.73 -76.05
N ILE A 521 -27.92 4.84 -75.64
CA ILE A 521 -29.25 4.82 -75.00
C ILE A 521 -30.26 5.37 -76.01
N VAL A 522 -31.33 4.62 -76.28
CA VAL A 522 -32.48 5.09 -77.05
C VAL A 522 -33.70 5.36 -76.15
N GLU A 523 -34.70 6.09 -76.65
CA GLU A 523 -35.85 6.57 -75.86
C GLU A 523 -36.60 5.46 -75.10
N ASN A 524 -36.63 4.25 -75.65
CA ASN A 524 -37.31 3.09 -75.04
C ASN A 524 -36.51 2.43 -73.91
N GLU A 525 -35.21 2.72 -73.79
CA GLU A 525 -34.32 2.16 -72.77
C GLU A 525 -34.23 3.04 -71.52
N LEU A 526 -34.47 4.35 -71.67
CA LEU A 526 -34.41 5.30 -70.58
C LEU A 526 -35.51 5.03 -69.54
N LYS A 527 -35.11 4.52 -68.38
CA LYS A 527 -36.00 4.28 -67.23
C LYS A 527 -35.58 5.08 -66.02
N LEU A 528 -36.50 5.90 -65.50
CA LEU A 528 -36.33 6.54 -64.20
C LEU A 528 -36.76 5.58 -63.09
N LYS A 529 -35.99 5.51 -62.00
CA LYS A 529 -36.33 4.69 -60.81
C LYS A 529 -37.71 4.98 -60.19
N VAL A 530 -38.30 6.14 -60.49
CA VAL A 530 -39.66 6.50 -60.04
C VAL A 530 -40.73 5.73 -60.82
N ASP A 531 -40.46 5.34 -62.07
CA ASP A 531 -41.38 4.56 -62.91
C ASP A 531 -41.42 3.07 -62.52
N ASP A 532 -40.36 2.56 -61.87
CA ASP A 532 -40.27 1.20 -61.34
C ASP A 532 -41.14 0.96 -60.09
N GLN A 533 -41.65 2.01 -59.42
CA GLN A 533 -42.54 1.84 -58.25
C GLN A 533 -43.98 1.41 -58.62
N SER A 534 -44.26 1.19 -59.90
CA SER A 534 -45.56 0.71 -60.39
C SER A 534 -45.68 -0.83 -60.46
N GLU A 535 -44.61 -1.59 -60.19
CA GLU A 535 -44.70 -3.05 -60.05
C GLU A 535 -44.67 -3.49 -58.57
N PRO A 536 -45.58 -4.40 -58.14
CA PRO A 536 -45.64 -4.86 -56.77
C PRO A 536 -44.44 -5.77 -56.48
N VAL A 537 -43.52 -5.28 -55.64
CA VAL A 537 -42.41 -6.08 -55.09
C VAL A 537 -43.00 -7.26 -54.30
N LYS A 538 -42.89 -8.47 -54.87
CA LYS A 538 -42.99 -9.72 -54.11
C LYS A 538 -41.79 -9.80 -53.17
N ARG A 539 -42.04 -9.57 -51.88
CA ARG A 539 -41.16 -10.07 -50.81
C ARG A 539 -41.37 -11.56 -50.71
N ASP A 540 -40.31 -12.33 -50.95
CA ASP A 540 -40.14 -13.62 -50.30
C ASP A 540 -38.95 -13.54 -49.36
N GLU A 541 -39.20 -14.07 -48.18
CA GLU A 541 -38.51 -13.93 -46.90
C GLU A 541 -37.18 -14.70 -46.85
N LEU A 542 -36.25 -14.22 -46.01
CA LEU A 542 -35.49 -15.04 -45.06
C LEU A 542 -35.01 -14.17 -43.89
#